data_AF-L7V4H6-F1
#
_entry.id   AF-L7V4H6-F1
#
_cell.length_a   1.000
_cell.length_b   1.000
_cell.length_c   1.000
_cell.angle_alpha   90.00
_cell.angle_beta   90.00
_cell.angle_gamma   90.00
#
_symmetry.space_group_name_H-M   'P 1'
#
loop_
_entity.id
_entity.type
_entity.pdbx_description
1 polymer ?
#
loop_
_entity_poly.entity_id
_entity_poly.type
_entity_poly.pdbx_seq_one_letter_code
_entity_poly.pdbx_strand_id
1 'polypeptide(L)'
;MHTQVVTAKLICATLKSHYLMIVKSNQAKILARITALPWAEVPTAATDDSRGHGRVETRTLQIITAARGIGFPYAKQIIRITRERLITATTSAAWRWSMPSAACRSSTPALPRS
;
A
#
# COMPACT_ATOMS: atom_id res chain seq x y z
N MET A 1 6.76 -6.36 13.38
CA MET A 1 7.74 -6.75 12.35
C MET A 1 7.35 -6.08 11.03
N HIS A 2 8.02 -5.00 10.62
CA HIS A 2 7.59 -4.21 9.45
C HIS A 2 8.79 -3.81 8.58
N THR A 3 8.64 -3.95 7.25
CA THR A 3 9.53 -3.41 6.18
C THR A 3 11.04 -3.66 6.37
N GLN A 4 11.41 -4.91 6.63
CA GLN A 4 12.82 -5.29 6.77
C GLN A 4 13.39 -5.82 5.44
N VAL A 5 14.50 -5.23 4.98
CA VAL A 5 15.18 -5.62 3.74
C VAL A 5 15.64 -7.08 3.80
N VAL A 6 16.17 -7.51 4.94
CA VAL A 6 16.63 -8.90 5.15
C VAL A 6 15.46 -9.87 4.99
N THR A 7 14.33 -9.58 5.62
CA THR A 7 13.12 -10.40 5.52
C THR A 7 12.57 -10.45 4.10
N ALA A 8 12.54 -9.31 3.39
CA ALA A 8 12.09 -9.27 2.00
C ALA A 8 13.01 -10.09 1.08
N LYS A 9 14.32 -10.04 1.29
CA LYS A 9 15.29 -10.87 0.57
C LYS A 9 15.10 -12.36 0.88
N LEU A 10 14.93 -12.73 2.14
CA LEU A 10 14.67 -14.12 2.52
C LEU A 10 13.41 -14.67 1.83
N ILE A 11 12.31 -13.92 1.90
CA ILE A 11 11.02 -14.34 1.32
C ILE A 11 11.12 -14.54 -0.21
N CYS A 12 11.69 -13.58 -0.93
CA CYS A 12 11.70 -13.65 -2.39
C CYS A 12 12.87 -14.47 -2.95
N ALA A 13 14.07 -14.36 -2.37
CA ALA A 13 15.25 -15.03 -2.90
C ALA A 13 15.32 -16.50 -2.47
N THR A 14 15.04 -16.78 -1.19
CA THR A 14 15.17 -18.13 -0.61
C THR A 14 13.85 -18.88 -0.66
N LEU A 15 12.78 -18.30 -0.13
CA LEU A 15 11.48 -18.98 -0.02
C LEU A 15 10.66 -18.94 -1.32
N LYS A 16 11.13 -18.21 -2.35
CA LYS A 16 10.46 -18.01 -3.64
C LYS A 16 8.98 -17.59 -3.49
N SER A 17 8.69 -16.79 -2.47
CA SER A 17 7.33 -16.40 -2.11
C SER A 17 7.12 -14.89 -2.23
N HIS A 18 5.86 -14.47 -2.05
CA HIS A 18 5.40 -13.09 -2.13
C HIS A 18 5.32 -12.46 -0.75
N TYR A 19 5.47 -11.14 -0.69
CA TYR A 19 5.26 -10.37 0.52
C TYR A 19 4.37 -9.16 0.27
N LEU A 20 3.70 -8.74 1.35
CA LEU A 20 3.09 -7.44 1.50
C LEU A 20 3.66 -6.80 2.77
N MET A 21 4.30 -5.65 2.65
CA MET A 21 4.90 -4.95 3.79
C MET A 21 4.41 -3.51 3.88
N ILE A 22 3.85 -3.18 5.04
CA ILE A 22 3.46 -1.80 5.37
C ILE A 22 4.73 -0.98 5.57
N VAL A 23 4.82 0.17 4.91
CA VAL A 23 5.92 1.12 5.08
C VAL A 23 5.52 2.12 6.17
N LYS A 24 6.36 2.25 7.20
CA LYS A 24 6.19 3.20 8.31
C LYS A 24 7.35 4.19 8.35
N SER A 25 7.28 5.16 9.26
CA SER A 25 8.32 6.18 9.47
C SER A 25 9.73 5.63 9.76
N ASN A 26 9.84 4.39 10.25
CA ASN A 26 11.11 3.69 10.44
C ASN A 26 11.91 3.47 9.14
N GLN A 27 11.30 3.69 7.96
CA GLN A 27 11.96 3.69 6.66
C GLN A 27 11.78 5.04 5.98
N ALA A 28 12.25 6.12 6.61
CA ALA A 28 12.01 7.51 6.20
C ALA A 28 12.33 7.79 4.73
N LYS A 29 13.44 7.25 4.20
CA LYS A 29 13.83 7.43 2.79
C LYS A 29 12.84 6.80 1.81
N ILE A 30 12.34 5.60 2.12
CA ILE A 30 11.36 4.91 1.29
C ILE A 30 10.01 5.61 1.42
N LEU A 31 9.64 5.99 2.64
CA LEU A 31 8.41 6.73 2.89
C LEU A 31 8.38 8.03 2.09
N ALA A 32 9.46 8.83 2.12
CA ALA A 32 9.59 10.08 1.37
C ALA A 32 9.42 9.88 -0.14
N ARG A 33 10.04 8.83 -0.70
CA ARG A 33 9.88 8.48 -2.12
C ARG A 33 8.45 8.08 -2.47
N ILE A 34 7.81 7.26 -1.62
CA ILE A 34 6.43 6.83 -1.84
C ILE A 34 5.46 8.01 -1.73
N THR A 35 5.65 8.91 -0.77
CA THR A 35 4.78 10.09 -0.61
C THR A 35 4.91 11.08 -1.75
N ALA A 36 6.08 11.15 -2.40
CA ALA A 36 6.33 12.00 -3.56
C ALA A 36 5.77 11.45 -4.88
N LEU A 37 5.20 10.24 -4.90
CA LEU A 37 4.56 9.69 -6.09
C LEU A 37 3.30 10.50 -6.46
N PRO A 38 2.93 10.58 -7.75
CA PRO A 38 1.81 11.38 -8.24
C PRO A 38 0.46 10.74 -7.91
N TRP A 39 0.15 10.57 -6.62
CA TRP A 39 -1.07 9.92 -6.15
C TRP A 39 -2.35 10.60 -6.59
N ALA A 40 -2.32 11.89 -6.90
CA ALA A 40 -3.47 12.62 -7.42
C ALA A 40 -3.89 12.14 -8.82
N GLU A 41 -2.96 11.62 -9.61
CA GLU A 41 -3.20 11.14 -10.97
C GLU A 41 -3.55 9.64 -11.03
N VAL A 42 -3.40 8.94 -9.91
CA VAL A 42 -3.59 7.50 -9.84
C VAL A 42 -5.06 7.18 -9.59
N PRO A 43 -5.71 6.41 -10.48
CA PRO A 43 -7.10 6.07 -10.28
C PRO A 43 -7.28 5.23 -9.02
N THR A 44 -8.41 5.42 -8.34
CA THR A 44 -8.82 4.57 -7.24
C THR A 44 -9.10 3.16 -7.76
N ALA A 45 -8.38 2.18 -7.22
CA ALA A 45 -8.56 0.77 -7.56
C ALA A 45 -9.76 0.14 -6.83
N ALA A 46 -10.05 0.60 -5.61
CA ALA A 46 -11.20 0.16 -4.84
C ALA A 46 -11.57 1.18 -3.75
N THR A 47 -12.85 1.22 -3.41
CA THR A 47 -13.39 1.99 -2.28
C THR A 47 -14.24 1.06 -1.42
N ASP A 48 -14.05 1.13 -0.11
CA ASP A 48 -14.85 0.42 0.90
C ASP A 48 -15.46 1.45 1.86
N ASP A 49 -16.79 1.44 1.99
CA ASP A 49 -17.54 2.35 2.85
C ASP A 49 -18.24 1.56 3.96
N SER A 50 -17.95 1.90 5.22
CA SER A 50 -18.64 1.33 6.37
C SER A 50 -19.38 2.41 7.17
N ARG A 51 -20.59 2.08 7.63
CA ARG A 51 -21.44 2.96 8.44
C ARG A 51 -21.83 2.22 9.71
N GLY A 52 -21.64 2.85 10.88
CA GLY A 52 -22.04 2.25 12.16
C GLY A 52 -21.88 3.20 13.34
N HIS A 53 -22.83 3.14 14.27
CA HIS A 53 -22.80 3.90 15.54
C HIS A 53 -22.48 5.40 15.39
N GLY A 54 -23.10 6.07 14.40
CA GLY A 54 -22.88 7.50 14.13
C GLY A 54 -21.50 7.82 13.55
N ARG A 55 -20.87 6.86 12.87
CA ARG A 55 -19.60 7.02 12.17
C ARG A 55 -19.69 6.49 10.76
N VAL A 56 -19.08 7.22 9.82
CA VAL A 56 -18.85 6.79 8.45
C VAL A 56 -17.35 6.66 8.25
N GLU A 57 -16.91 5.53 7.74
CA GLU A 57 -15.52 5.28 7.40
C GLU A 57 -15.41 4.89 5.93
N THR A 58 -14.60 5.64 5.19
CA THR A 58 -14.30 5.39 3.78
C THR A 58 -12.84 4.99 3.65
N ARG A 59 -12.57 3.86 3.00
CA ARG A 59 -11.21 3.39 2.68
C ARG A 59 -11.03 3.38 1.18
N THR A 60 -10.07 4.16 0.71
CA THR A 60 -9.70 4.23 -0.70
C THR A 60 -8.37 3.54 -0.92
N LEU A 61 -8.32 2.65 -1.91
CA LEU A 61 -7.13 1.94 -2.34
C LEU A 61 -6.65 2.51 -3.67
N GLN A 62 -5.39 2.92 -3.74
CA GLN A 62 -4.71 3.30 -4.97
C GLN A 62 -3.48 2.42 -5.16
N ILE A 63 -3.19 2.05 -6.40
CA ILE A 63 -2.10 1.11 -6.71
C ILE A 63 -1.23 1.70 -7.82
N ILE A 64 0.08 1.74 -7.58
CA ILE A 64 1.10 2.14 -8.55
C ILE A 64 2.06 0.97 -8.76
N THR A 65 2.48 0.71 -9.99
CA THR A 65 3.57 -0.23 -10.27
C THR A 65 4.89 0.38 -9.81
N ALA A 66 5.63 -0.32 -8.95
CA ALA A 66 6.90 0.17 -8.43
C ALA A 66 7.93 0.28 -9.57
N ALA A 67 8.35 1.50 -9.89
CA ALA A 67 9.46 1.72 -10.79
C ALA A 67 10.78 1.24 -10.17
N ARG A 68 11.75 0.89 -11.03
CA ARG A 68 13.11 0.55 -10.62
C ARG A 68 13.73 1.80 -9.97
N GLY A 69 13.80 1.82 -8.63
CA GLY A 69 14.27 3.02 -7.90
C GLY A 69 13.56 3.31 -6.57
N ILE A 70 12.47 2.61 -6.24
CA ILE A 70 11.77 2.85 -4.96
C ILE A 70 12.63 2.57 -3.71
N GLY A 71 13.73 1.82 -3.87
CA GLY A 71 14.70 1.58 -2.81
C GLY A 71 14.33 0.44 -1.86
N PHE A 72 13.37 -0.41 -2.24
CA PHE A 72 13.00 -1.62 -1.49
C PHE A 72 13.15 -2.87 -2.39
N PRO A 73 13.78 -3.95 -1.91
CA PRO A 73 14.10 -5.11 -2.74
C PRO A 73 12.85 -5.85 -3.20
N TYR A 74 12.79 -6.19 -4.48
CA TYR A 74 11.70 -6.96 -5.10
C TYR A 74 10.30 -6.30 -5.02
N ALA A 75 10.18 -5.05 -4.61
CA ALA A 75 8.90 -4.35 -4.65
C ALA A 75 8.44 -4.19 -6.10
N LYS A 76 7.20 -4.61 -6.38
CA LYS A 76 6.58 -4.58 -7.72
C LYS A 76 5.38 -3.65 -7.78
N GLN A 77 4.67 -3.50 -6.66
CA GLN A 77 3.54 -2.59 -6.53
C GLN A 77 3.66 -1.81 -5.24
N ILE A 78 3.13 -0.59 -5.25
CA ILE A 78 2.98 0.29 -4.11
C ILE A 78 1.50 0.58 -3.99
N ILE A 79 0.95 0.29 -2.82
CA ILE A 79 -0.45 0.43 -2.51
C ILE A 79 -0.58 1.55 -1.48
N ARG A 80 -1.36 2.58 -1.80
CA ARG A 80 -1.77 3.58 -0.81
C ARG A 80 -3.16 3.25 -0.34
N ILE A 81 -3.30 3.13 0.97
CA ILE A 81 -4.59 3.01 1.64
C ILE A 81 -4.87 4.33 2.33
N THR A 82 -5.89 5.05 1.91
CA THR A 82 -6.37 6.26 2.58
C THR A 82 -7.65 5.93 3.32
N ARG A 83 -7.67 6.21 4.62
CA ARG A 83 -8.83 6.02 5.49
C ARG A 83 -9.34 7.39 5.92
N GLU A 84 -10.59 7.68 5.61
CA GLU A 84 -11.32 8.86 6.05
C GLU A 84 -12.40 8.44 7.04
N ARG A 85 -12.44 9.09 8.20
CA ARG A 85 -13.43 8.83 9.24
C ARG A 85 -14.22 10.10 9.52
N LEU A 86 -15.53 10.05 9.34
CA LEU A 86 -16.48 11.10 9.70
C LEU A 86 -17.26 10.66 10.95
N ILE A 87 -17.36 11.54 11.94
CA ILE A 87 -18.18 11.35 13.15
C ILE A 87 -19.43 12.22 13.00
N THR A 88 -20.60 11.60 13.08
CA THR A 88 -21.91 12.25 12.86
C THR A 88 -22.45 12.95 14.12
N ALA A 89 -21.81 12.78 15.28
CA ALA A 89 -22.19 13.50 16.49
C ALA A 89 -21.50 14.87 16.55
N THR A 90 -22.31 15.93 16.42
CA THR A 90 -22.04 17.37 16.70
C THR A 90 -20.62 17.84 16.37
N THR A 91 -20.48 18.53 15.23
CA THR A 91 -19.23 19.02 14.61
C THR A 91 -18.51 17.92 13.81
N SER A 92 -18.63 17.97 12.48
CA SER A 92 -18.04 17.01 11.54
C SER A 92 -16.51 16.99 11.63
N ALA A 93 -15.96 16.19 12.54
CA ALA A 93 -14.52 15.95 12.62
C ALA A 93 -14.14 14.84 11.62
N ALA A 94 -13.40 15.22 10.57
CA ALA A 94 -12.87 14.31 9.56
C ALA A 94 -11.40 13.96 9.86
N TRP A 95 -11.09 12.68 10.05
CA TRP A 95 -9.72 12.20 10.25
C TRP A 95 -9.24 11.42 9.03
N ARG A 96 -8.13 11.85 8.42
CA ARG A 96 -7.52 11.19 7.25
C ARG A 96 -6.18 10.55 7.62
N TRP A 97 -6.05 9.25 7.37
CA TRP A 97 -4.79 8.51 7.54
C TRP A 97 -4.40 7.87 6.21
N SER A 98 -3.15 8.04 5.77
CA SER A 98 -2.62 7.33 4.61
C SER A 98 -1.53 6.35 5.04
N MET A 99 -1.70 5.07 4.69
CA MET A 99 -0.70 4.03 4.90
C MET A 99 -0.18 3.52 3.55
N PRO A 100 1.08 3.82 3.19
CA PRO A 100 1.72 3.19 2.06
C PRO A 100 2.16 1.76 2.41
N SER A 101 1.92 0.84 1.49
CA SER A 101 2.36 -0.55 1.54
C SER A 101 3.07 -0.92 0.25
N ALA A 102 4.06 -1.80 0.31
CA ALA A 102 4.76 -2.31 -0.85
C ALA A 102 4.51 -3.81 -1.00
N ALA A 103 4.17 -4.25 -2.20
CA ALA A 103 3.90 -5.64 -2.52
C ALA A 103 4.89 -6.16 -3.57
N CYS A 104 5.40 -7.37 -3.35
CA CYS A 104 6.11 -8.13 -4.38
C CYS A 104 5.16 -9.16 -4.99
N ARG A 105 4.84 -9.01 -6.28
CA ARG A 105 4.12 -10.01 -7.08
C ARG A 105 4.96 -10.29 -8.32
N SER A 106 5.50 -11.50 -8.45
CA SER A 106 5.95 -12.00 -9.76
C SER A 106 4.75 -12.68 -10.40
N SER A 107 4.21 -12.09 -11.47
CA SER A 107 3.34 -12.84 -12.37
C SER A 107 4.20 -13.91 -13.05
N THR A 108 3.99 -15.17 -12.72
CA THR A 108 4.42 -16.27 -13.60
C THR A 108 3.67 -16.08 -14.93
N PRO A 109 4.34 -15.91 -16.09
CA PRO A 109 3.64 -15.95 -17.35
C PRO A 109 3.00 -17.33 -17.48
N ALA A 110 1.70 -17.38 -17.77
CA ALA A 110 1.01 -18.63 -18.04
C ALA A 110 1.74 -19.35 -19.18
N LEU A 111 2.17 -20.59 -18.94
CA LEU A 111 2.69 -21.46 -19.99
C LEU A 111 1.59 -21.65 -21.05
N PRO A 112 1.88 -21.51 -22.36
CA PRO A 112 0.93 -21.85 -23.40
C PRO A 112 0.63 -23.35 -23.29
N ARG A 113 -0.65 -23.69 -23.23
CA ARG A 113 -1.10 -25.09 -23.36
C ARG A 113 -0.85 -25.51 -24.82
N SER A 114 -0.05 -26.55 -25.00
CA SER A 114 0.09 -27.33 -26.23
C SER A 114 -1.15 -28.18 -26.47
#